data_AF-A0A9R1XD04-F1
#
_entry.id   AF-A0A9R1XD04-F1
#
_cell.length_a   1.000
_cell.length_b   1.000
_cell.length_c   1.000
_cell.angle_alpha   90.00
_cell.angle_beta   90.00
_cell.angle_gamma   90.00
#
_symmetry.space_group_name_H-M   'P 1'
#
loop_
_entity.id
_entity.type
_entity.pdbx_description
1 polymer ?
#
loop_
_entity_poly.entity_id
_entity_poly.type
_entity_poly.pdbx_seq_one_letter_code
_entity_poly.pdbx_strand_id
1 'polypeptide(L)'
;MISHLFYVDDTLFIGEWSRSNLKNLTRILRCFHASSGLKVNFFKSKVFGIGATSAETSNWANILGCEAGSLPFTYLGVPIGANMNLVKNWKPIIDKFHSNLSSWKSKTLSFGGRLTLIKSVLGNLPAY
;
A
#
# COMPACT_ATOMS: atom_id res chain seq x y z
N MET A 1 -4.75 14.74 11.42
CA MET A 1 -4.20 14.92 10.05
C MET A 1 -4.46 13.65 9.25
N ILE A 2 -4.91 13.76 8.00
CA ILE A 2 -5.13 12.61 7.10
C ILE A 2 -4.10 12.72 5.96
N SER A 3 -3.22 11.73 5.85
CA SER A 3 -2.29 11.53 4.74
C SER A 3 -2.87 10.52 3.76
N HIS A 4 -2.40 10.51 2.51
CA HIS A 4 -2.89 9.60 1.47
C HIS A 4 -1.77 9.15 0.54
N LEU A 5 -1.96 7.98 -0.09
CA LEU A 5 -1.13 7.45 -1.15
C LEU A 5 -2.06 6.95 -2.27
N PHE A 6 -1.84 7.46 -3.48
CA PHE A 6 -2.65 7.13 -4.65
C PHE A 6 -1.80 6.37 -5.68
N TYR A 7 -2.34 5.26 -6.19
CA TYR A 7 -1.78 4.56 -7.34
C TYR A 7 -2.91 4.01 -8.21
N VAL A 8 -3.12 4.63 -9.38
CA VAL A 8 -4.21 4.27 -10.30
C VAL A 8 -5.56 4.22 -9.58
N ASP A 9 -6.14 3.04 -9.40
CA ASP A 9 -7.41 2.78 -8.72
C ASP A 9 -7.25 2.41 -7.24
N ASP A 10 -6.03 2.13 -6.78
CA ASP A 10 -5.72 1.79 -5.40
C ASP A 10 -5.34 3.02 -4.57
N THR A 11 -6.13 3.29 -3.54
CA THR A 11 -5.91 4.41 -2.63
C THR A 11 -5.74 3.93 -1.20
N LEU A 12 -4.70 4.43 -0.52
CA LEU A 12 -4.49 4.24 0.91
C LEU A 12 -4.67 5.58 1.65
N PHE A 13 -5.55 5.61 2.64
CA PHE A 13 -5.71 6.74 3.56
C PHE A 13 -5.10 6.40 4.92
N ILE A 14 -4.30 7.32 5.47
CA ILE A 14 -3.58 7.16 6.74
C ILE A 14 -3.98 8.31 7.64
N GLY A 15 -4.37 8.02 8.88
CA GLY A 15 -4.72 9.07 9.82
C GLY A 15 -4.79 8.54 11.24
N GLU A 16 -4.90 9.46 12.18
CA GLU A 16 -5.11 9.13 13.59
C GLU A 16 -6.47 8.43 13.79
N TRP A 17 -6.50 7.46 14.70
CA TRP A 17 -7.66 6.63 15.06
C TRP A 17 -8.72 7.41 15.85
N SER A 18 -9.27 8.47 15.26
CA SER A 18 -10.29 9.35 15.86
C SER A 18 -11.59 9.43 15.06
N ARG A 19 -12.73 9.44 15.75
CA ARG A 19 -14.05 9.50 15.11
C ARG A 19 -14.22 10.74 14.23
N SER A 20 -13.55 11.83 14.57
CA SER A 20 -13.51 13.06 13.76
C SER A 20 -12.82 12.82 12.42
N ASN A 21 -11.66 12.15 12.38
CA ASN A 21 -10.97 11.82 11.13
C ASN A 21 -11.81 10.91 10.24
N LEU A 22 -12.47 9.89 10.81
CA LEU A 22 -13.33 9.00 10.03
C LEU A 22 -14.53 9.73 9.41
N LYS A 23 -15.16 10.62 10.17
CA LYS A 23 -16.23 11.48 9.65
C LYS A 23 -15.72 12.41 8.53
N ASN A 24 -14.54 13.00 8.71
CA ASN A 24 -13.94 13.87 7.71
C ASN A 24 -13.59 13.10 6.42
N LEU A 25 -12.99 11.91 6.54
CA LEU A 25 -12.73 11.03 5.40
C LEU A 25 -14.02 10.68 4.66
N THR A 26 -15.05 10.28 5.38
CA THR A 26 -16.37 9.95 4.79
C THR A 26 -16.96 11.15 4.03
N ARG A 27 -16.83 12.37 4.58
CA ARG A 27 -17.26 13.61 3.90
C ARG A 27 -16.46 13.86 2.63
N ILE A 28 -15.13 13.73 2.68
CA ILE A 28 -14.24 13.90 1.53
C ILE A 28 -14.61 12.92 0.42
N LEU A 29 -14.82 11.64 0.74
CA LEU A 29 -15.21 10.62 -0.24
C LEU A 29 -16.58 10.89 -0.85
N ARG A 30 -17.54 11.45 -0.08
CA ARG A 30 -18.84 11.87 -0.61
C ARG A 30 -18.71 13.07 -1.55
N CYS A 31 -17.90 14.07 -1.19
CA CYS A 31 -17.62 15.21 -2.07
C CYS A 31 -16.94 14.75 -3.36
N PHE A 32 -15.96 13.86 -3.27
CA PHE A 32 -15.31 13.27 -4.43
C PHE A 32 -16.31 12.56 -5.34
N HIS A 33 -17.21 11.76 -4.78
CA HIS A 33 -18.27 11.11 -5.54
C HIS A 33 -19.20 12.10 -6.23
N ALA A 34 -19.64 13.14 -5.51
CA ALA A 34 -20.51 14.17 -6.07
C ALA A 34 -19.85 14.96 -7.21
N SER A 35 -18.54 15.24 -7.11
CA SER A 35 -17.81 16.01 -8.12
C SER A 35 -17.34 15.18 -9.31
N SER A 36 -16.99 13.91 -9.11
CA SER A 36 -16.40 13.06 -10.17
C SER A 36 -17.38 12.03 -10.76
N GLY A 37 -18.47 11.73 -10.07
CA GLY A 37 -19.35 10.59 -10.38
C GLY A 37 -18.77 9.22 -9.99
N LEU A 38 -17.48 9.15 -9.59
CA LEU A 38 -16.83 7.90 -9.21
C LEU A 38 -17.17 7.52 -7.77
N LYS A 39 -17.47 6.24 -7.53
CA LYS A 39 -17.87 5.74 -6.21
C LYS A 39 -16.80 4.80 -5.65
N VAL A 40 -16.39 5.04 -4.40
CA VAL A 40 -15.50 4.14 -3.68
C VAL A 40 -16.17 2.77 -3.50
N ASN A 41 -15.44 1.72 -3.85
CA ASN A 41 -15.89 0.35 -3.64
C ASN A 41 -15.53 -0.12 -2.23
N PHE A 42 -16.43 0.11 -1.28
CA PHE A 42 -16.25 -0.30 0.12
C PHE A 42 -16.18 -1.82 0.31
N PHE A 43 -16.74 -2.61 -0.61
CA PHE A 43 -16.63 -4.07 -0.59
C PHE A 43 -15.22 -4.58 -0.88
N LYS A 44 -14.44 -3.84 -1.68
CA LYS A 44 -13.00 -4.11 -1.91
C LYS A 44 -12.09 -3.37 -0.93
N SER A 45 -12.64 -2.47 -0.12
CA SER A 45 -11.87 -1.65 0.82
C SER A 45 -11.69 -2.36 2.16
N LYS A 46 -10.58 -2.09 2.84
CA LYS A 46 -10.30 -2.62 4.17
C LYS A 46 -9.84 -1.52 5.12
N VAL A 47 -10.16 -1.66 6.41
CA VAL A 47 -9.65 -0.82 7.50
C VAL A 47 -8.63 -1.59 8.31
N PHE A 48 -7.50 -0.94 8.62
CA PHE A 48 -6.41 -1.53 9.40
C PHE A 48 -6.15 -0.68 10.64
N GLY A 49 -6.13 -1.31 11.82
CA GLY A 49 -5.78 -0.66 13.08
C GLY A 49 -4.31 -0.87 13.45
N ILE A 50 -3.52 0.20 13.53
CA ILE A 50 -2.15 0.14 14.05
C ILE A 50 -2.22 0.36 15.56
N GLY A 51 -1.89 -0.67 16.35
CA GLY A 51 -1.98 -0.62 17.81
C GLY A 51 -3.42 -0.65 18.36
N ALA A 52 -4.41 -0.89 17.51
CA ALA A 52 -5.81 -1.09 17.91
C ALA A 52 -6.13 -2.59 18.02
N THR A 53 -7.10 -2.93 18.86
CA THR A 53 -7.59 -4.30 18.99
C THR A 53 -8.38 -4.75 17.75
N SER A 54 -8.53 -6.06 17.57
CA SER A 54 -9.37 -6.62 16.49
C SER A 54 -10.84 -6.19 16.62
N ALA A 55 -11.34 -6.08 17.85
CA ALA A 55 -12.70 -5.62 18.14
C ALA A 55 -12.91 -4.15 17.74
N GLU A 56 -11.95 -3.28 18.05
CA GLU A 56 -11.98 -1.88 17.62
C GLU A 56 -11.91 -1.77 16.10
N THR A 57 -10.99 -2.50 15.46
CA THR A 57 -10.85 -2.49 14.00
C THR A 57 -12.14 -2.94 13.31
N SER A 58 -12.80 -3.98 13.85
CA SER A 58 -14.08 -4.48 13.35
C SER A 58 -15.21 -3.47 13.52
N ASN A 59 -15.28 -2.78 14.66
CA ASN A 59 -16.25 -1.72 14.89
C ASN A 59 -16.09 -0.58 13.86
N TRP A 60 -14.85 -0.18 13.59
CA TRP A 60 -14.55 0.86 12.60
C TRP A 60 -14.87 0.44 11.17
N ALA A 61 -14.56 -0.80 10.81
CA ALA A 61 -14.93 -1.39 9.53
C ALA A 61 -16.46 -1.39 9.33
N ASN A 62 -17.22 -1.74 10.37
CA ASN A 62 -18.69 -1.69 10.34
C ASN A 62 -19.23 -0.27 10.14
N ILE A 63 -18.63 0.75 10.78
CA ILE A 63 -19.04 2.16 10.59
C ILE A 63 -18.80 2.62 9.15
N LEU A 64 -17.69 2.19 8.54
CA LEU A 64 -17.32 2.52 7.17
C LEU A 64 -18.05 1.66 6.11
N GLY A 65 -18.64 0.53 6.53
CA GLY A 65 -19.25 -0.45 5.62
C GLY A 65 -18.22 -1.22 4.79
N CYS A 66 -17.02 -1.46 5.34
CA CYS A 66 -15.94 -2.20 4.68
C CYS A 66 -15.46 -3.37 5.54
N GLU A 67 -14.50 -4.15 5.05
CA GLU A 67 -13.94 -5.28 5.79
C GLU A 67 -12.86 -4.81 6.80
N ALA A 68 -12.72 -5.52 7.92
CA ALA A 68 -11.58 -5.34 8.83
C ALA A 68 -10.37 -6.11 8.29
N GLY A 69 -9.26 -5.42 8.11
CA GLY A 69 -7.98 -5.99 7.71
C GLY A 69 -7.09 -6.30 8.92
N SER A 70 -6.08 -7.13 8.70
CA SER A 70 -5.03 -7.45 9.66
C SER A 70 -3.67 -6.99 9.16
N LEU A 71 -2.78 -6.61 10.10
CA LEU A 71 -1.40 -6.29 9.81
C LEU A 71 -0.51 -7.53 10.02
N PRO A 72 0.57 -7.70 9.24
CA PRO A 72 0.94 -6.88 8.08
C PRO A 72 0.08 -7.21 6.84
N PHE A 73 -0.05 -6.25 5.92
CA PHE A 73 -0.69 -6.47 4.61
C PHE A 73 0.21 -5.98 3.48
N THR A 74 -0.05 -6.42 2.25
CA THR A 74 0.74 -6.03 1.08
C THR A 74 0.02 -4.94 0.28
N TYR A 75 0.69 -3.81 0.04
CA TYR A 75 0.23 -2.75 -0.85
C TYR A 75 1.24 -2.56 -1.97
N LEU A 76 0.84 -2.75 -3.23
CA LEU A 76 1.71 -2.67 -4.42
C LEU A 76 2.98 -3.55 -4.35
N GLY A 77 2.91 -4.64 -3.60
CA GLY A 77 4.03 -5.55 -3.37
C GLY A 77 4.98 -5.11 -2.25
N VAL A 78 4.59 -4.14 -1.43
CA VAL A 78 5.32 -3.68 -0.24
C VAL A 78 4.55 -4.10 1.01
N PRO A 79 5.19 -4.81 1.97
CA PRO A 79 4.56 -5.17 3.22
C PRO A 79 4.41 -3.95 4.14
N ILE A 80 3.17 -3.52 4.37
CA ILE A 80 2.80 -2.45 5.30
C ILE A 80 2.48 -3.05 6.67
N GLY A 81 2.99 -2.41 7.73
CA GLY A 81 2.78 -2.82 9.12
C GLY A 81 3.67 -3.98 9.57
N ALA A 82 4.55 -4.48 8.71
CA ALA A 82 5.60 -5.40 9.12
C ALA A 82 6.69 -4.63 9.89
N ASN A 83 7.33 -5.29 10.87
CA ASN A 83 8.47 -4.70 11.54
C ASN A 83 9.68 -4.69 10.60
N MET A 84 9.86 -3.60 9.85
CA MET A 84 10.95 -3.46 8.88
C MET A 84 12.33 -3.31 9.55
N ASN A 85 12.42 -3.27 10.88
CA ASN A 85 13.72 -3.41 11.57
C ASN A 85 14.23 -4.87 11.55
N LEU A 86 13.38 -5.85 11.22
CA LEU A 86 13.78 -7.25 11.12
C LEU A 86 14.20 -7.60 9.70
N VAL A 87 15.44 -8.08 9.52
CA VAL A 87 16.02 -8.50 8.23
C VAL A 87 15.11 -9.48 7.47
N LYS A 88 14.43 -10.40 8.18
CA LYS A 88 13.52 -11.37 7.57
C LYS A 88 12.36 -10.73 6.80
N ASN A 89 11.91 -9.54 7.20
CA ASN A 89 10.80 -8.83 6.56
C ASN A 89 11.22 -8.09 5.28
N TRP A 90 12.53 -7.91 5.06
CA TRP A 90 13.09 -7.41 3.81
C TRP A 90 13.22 -8.51 2.75
N LYS A 91 13.23 -9.78 3.14
CA LYS A 91 13.43 -10.89 2.22
C LYS A 91 12.42 -10.93 1.06
N PRO A 92 11.11 -10.72 1.26
CA PRO A 92 10.15 -10.65 0.14
C PRO A 92 10.45 -9.53 -0.86
N ILE A 93 10.91 -8.38 -0.36
CA ILE A 93 11.29 -7.23 -1.20
C ILE A 93 12.52 -7.60 -2.04
N ILE A 94 13.55 -8.14 -1.39
CA ILE A 94 14.79 -8.61 -2.02
C ILE A 94 14.51 -9.69 -3.08
N ASP A 95 13.68 -10.68 -2.74
CA ASP A 95 13.31 -11.76 -3.65
C ASP A 95 12.55 -11.23 -4.90
N LYS A 96 11.70 -10.19 -4.75
CA LYS A 96 11.05 -9.50 -5.87
C LYS A 96 12.09 -8.82 -6.78
N PHE A 97 13.11 -8.18 -6.22
CA PHE A 97 14.21 -7.61 -7.00
C PHE A 97 15.02 -8.68 -7.73
N HIS A 98 15.36 -9.78 -7.06
CA HIS A 98 16.04 -10.91 -7.69
C HIS A 98 15.22 -11.51 -8.84
N SER A 99 13.91 -11.65 -8.68
CA SER A 99 13.02 -12.12 -9.75
C SER A 99 13.00 -11.15 -10.94
N ASN A 100 12.92 -9.85 -10.70
CA ASN A 100 12.99 -8.85 -11.76
C ASN A 100 14.32 -8.96 -12.52
N LEU A 101 15.45 -9.05 -11.81
CA LEU A 101 16.78 -9.23 -12.41
C LEU A 101 16.94 -10.57 -13.15
N SER A 102 16.37 -11.66 -12.63
CA SER A 102 16.52 -13.01 -13.19
C SER A 102 15.61 -13.30 -14.37
N SER A 103 14.48 -12.59 -14.49
CA SER A 103 13.59 -12.67 -15.65
C SER A 103 14.25 -12.20 -16.96
N TRP A 104 15.43 -11.58 -16.88
CA TRP A 104 16.12 -11.04 -18.05
C TRP A 104 17.03 -12.07 -18.70
N LYS A 105 16.82 -12.32 -20.01
CA LYS A 105 17.80 -13.00 -20.85
C LYS A 105 19.08 -12.16 -20.94
N SER A 106 19.99 -12.35 -19.98
CA SER A 106 21.34 -11.77 -19.93
C SER A 106 22.12 -11.92 -21.25
N LYS A 107 21.76 -12.93 -22.07
CA LYS A 107 22.41 -13.25 -23.35
C LYS A 107 22.11 -12.27 -24.51
N THR A 108 21.10 -11.40 -24.41
CA THR A 108 20.72 -10.47 -25.50
C THR A 108 21.02 -8.99 -25.23
N LEU A 109 21.54 -8.64 -24.05
CA LEU A 109 21.88 -7.24 -23.72
C LEU A 109 23.39 -6.98 -23.80
N SER A 110 23.74 -5.83 -24.37
CA SER A 110 25.11 -5.30 -24.34
C SER A 110 25.53 -4.93 -22.91
N PHE A 111 26.84 -4.77 -22.68
CA PHE A 111 27.36 -4.36 -21.37
C PHE A 111 26.75 -3.03 -20.88
N GLY A 112 26.64 -2.03 -21.78
CA GLY A 112 25.99 -0.76 -21.48
C GLY A 112 24.51 -0.91 -21.13
N GLY A 113 23.79 -1.76 -21.88
CA GLY A 113 22.39 -2.07 -21.58
C GLY A 113 22.21 -2.71 -20.20
N ARG A 114 23.10 -3.65 -19.82
CA ARG A 114 23.10 -4.26 -18.48
C ARG A 114 23.38 -3.23 -17.38
N LEU A 115 24.36 -2.34 -17.57
CA LEU A 115 24.70 -1.32 -16.59
C LEU A 115 23.56 -0.33 -16.36
N THR A 116 22.93 0.15 -17.44
CA THR A 116 21.76 1.03 -17.36
C THR A 116 20.60 0.36 -16.63
N LEU A 117 20.34 -0.93 -16.89
CA LEU A 117 19.28 -1.69 -16.23
C LEU A 117 19.54 -1.96 -14.74
N ILE A 118 20.78 -2.27 -14.38
CA ILE A 118 21.18 -2.39 -12.97
C ILE A 118 20.94 -1.05 -12.26
N LYS A 119 21.35 0.06 -12.88
CA LYS A 119 21.11 1.41 -12.34
C LYS A 119 19.63 1.73 -12.21
N SER A 120 18.78 1.34 -13.17
CA SER A 120 17.34 1.61 -13.09
C SER A 120 16.65 0.78 -12.01
N VAL A 121 17.05 -0.48 -11.81
CA VAL A 121 16.44 -1.34 -10.80
C VAL A 121 16.94 -1.03 -9.39
N LEU A 122 18.25 -0.84 -9.21
CA LEU A 122 18.82 -0.43 -7.92
C LEU A 122 18.46 1.01 -7.56
N GLY A 123 18.31 1.90 -8.54
CA GLY A 123 17.87 3.28 -8.33
C GLY A 123 16.46 3.39 -7.76
N ASN A 124 15.61 2.38 -7.98
CA ASN A 124 14.27 2.30 -7.38
C ASN A 124 14.27 1.66 -5.98
N LEU A 125 15.39 1.12 -5.50
CA LEU A 125 15.47 0.47 -4.18
C LEU A 125 15.11 1.40 -3.01
N PRO A 126 15.53 2.68 -2.98
CA PRO A 126 15.18 3.60 -1.90
C PRO A 126 13.72 4.10 -1.96
N ALA A 127 13.01 3.84 -3.06
CA ALA A 127 11.62 4.23 -3.23
C ALA A 127 10.62 3.17 -2.72
N TYR A 128 11.14 2.02 -2.27
CA TYR A 128 10.40 0.91 -1.64
C TYR A 128 10.64 0.91 -0.13
#